data_AF-A0A354B5F6-F1
#
_entry.id   AF-A0A354B5F6-F1
#
_cell.length_a   1.000
_cell.length_b   1.000
_cell.length_c   1.000
_cell.angle_alpha   90.00
_cell.angle_beta   90.00
_cell.angle_gamma   90.00
#
_symmetry.space_group_name_H-M   'P 1'
#
loop_
_entity.id
_entity.type
_entity.pdbx_description
1 polymer ?
#
loop_
_entity_poly.entity_id
_entity_poly.type
_entity_poly.pdbx_seq_one_letter_code
_entity_poly.pdbx_strand_id
1 'polypeptide(L)'
;LSAENNGLVMMSSQLMGSRGPWAAWSGYGPNTQVTGGMTHLWNYEATPEPAGSMSIFPDHFAGRTGAVTALAGVLGRRLHGDSGFHVEVCQVEQVVNVMADLLAKESLEPGSVQPRGNHSDRGTPWGLFPCKDDDSWVVICTRTDAEWRAFAEVMGSPDWAMTDELAALAGRQAREGEIDALIEAWTRQHTVAEVVEACLARRVPAGPMHNSAGQYGDPHYRARGFIVELDQPPIGGMTFEGPGFHATGMPVADIRPAPGLGAHTRDVCAELGLDDAEIDSLLASGAIELDVASGA
;
A
#
# COMPACT_ATOMS: atom_id res chain seq x y z
N LEU A 1 33.81 1.77 -4.54
CA LEU A 1 32.98 0.55 -4.60
C LEU A 1 33.21 -0.23 -5.89
N SER A 2 32.86 0.28 -7.08
CA SER A 2 33.09 -0.46 -8.35
C SER A 2 34.57 -0.79 -8.63
N ALA A 3 35.49 0.07 -8.20
CA ALA A 3 36.94 -0.20 -8.30
C ALA A 3 37.39 -1.41 -7.45
N GLU A 4 36.72 -1.68 -6.33
CA GLU A 4 37.01 -2.81 -5.43
C GLU A 4 36.24 -4.07 -5.85
N ASN A 5 35.00 -3.89 -6.33
CA ASN A 5 34.14 -4.98 -6.79
C ASN A 5 33.30 -4.54 -7.98
N ASN A 6 33.78 -4.85 -9.19
CA ASN A 6 33.08 -4.53 -10.44
C ASN A 6 31.75 -5.30 -10.59
N GLY A 7 31.54 -6.39 -9.84
CA GLY A 7 30.31 -7.15 -9.84
C GLY A 7 29.23 -6.64 -8.89
N LEU A 8 29.49 -5.57 -8.14
CA LEU A 8 28.54 -5.07 -7.14
C LEU A 8 27.27 -4.49 -7.80
N VAL A 9 26.11 -5.03 -7.43
CA VAL A 9 24.81 -4.40 -7.72
C VAL A 9 24.44 -3.55 -6.51
N MET A 10 24.31 -2.25 -6.71
CA MET A 10 23.97 -1.29 -5.68
C MET A 10 22.57 -0.74 -5.94
N MET A 11 21.73 -0.70 -4.90
CA MET A 11 20.46 0.01 -4.92
C MET A 11 20.50 1.09 -3.85
N SER A 12 20.16 2.31 -4.20
CA SER A 12 19.95 3.41 -3.26
C SER A 12 18.53 3.96 -3.42
N SER A 13 17.88 4.26 -2.30
CA SER A 13 16.61 4.98 -2.30
C SER A 13 16.79 6.33 -1.62
N GLN A 14 16.21 7.37 -2.23
CA GLN A 14 16.22 8.73 -1.71
C GLN A 14 14.84 9.36 -1.91
N LEU A 15 14.43 10.21 -0.98
CA LEU A 15 13.14 10.90 -1.03
C LEU A 15 12.91 11.60 -2.38
N MET A 16 13.88 12.43 -2.78
CA MET A 16 13.82 13.32 -3.94
C MET A 16 14.79 12.92 -5.07
N GLY A 17 15.44 11.76 -4.96
CA GLY A 17 16.53 11.35 -5.84
C GLY A 17 17.85 12.08 -5.55
N SER A 18 18.92 11.69 -6.26
CA SER A 18 20.27 12.27 -6.08
C SER A 18 20.50 13.52 -6.93
N ARG A 19 19.51 13.91 -7.74
CA ARG A 19 19.64 14.96 -8.76
C ARG A 19 18.50 15.96 -8.68
N GLY A 20 18.74 17.12 -9.25
CA GLY A 20 17.76 18.20 -9.31
C GLY A 20 17.79 19.12 -8.07
N PRO A 21 16.90 20.13 -8.04
CA PRO A 21 16.93 21.21 -7.04
C PRO A 21 16.78 20.74 -5.59
N TRP A 22 16.20 19.55 -5.39
CA TRP A 22 15.87 19.01 -4.08
C TRP A 22 16.72 17.80 -3.68
N ALA A 23 17.82 17.52 -4.39
CA ALA A 23 18.69 16.37 -4.09
C ALA A 23 19.26 16.36 -2.66
N ALA A 24 19.45 17.54 -2.06
CA ALA A 24 19.95 17.68 -0.69
C ALA A 24 18.83 17.65 0.37
N TRP A 25 17.57 17.49 -0.03
CA TRP A 25 16.45 17.54 0.89
C TRP A 25 16.31 16.22 1.67
N SER A 26 16.39 16.33 3.00
CA SER A 26 16.06 15.24 3.92
C SER A 26 14.60 15.30 4.34
N GLY A 27 13.92 14.15 4.33
CA GLY A 27 12.55 14.02 4.81
C GLY A 27 12.22 12.56 5.13
N TYR A 28 11.00 12.34 5.63
CA TYR A 28 10.50 11.03 6.04
C TYR A 28 9.30 10.61 5.19
N GLY A 29 8.84 9.36 5.35
CA GLY A 29 7.74 8.78 4.59
C GLY A 29 6.54 9.72 4.34
N PRO A 30 5.98 10.42 5.34
CA PRO A 30 4.85 11.33 5.12
C PRO A 30 5.11 12.46 4.11
N ASN A 31 6.37 12.87 3.93
CA ASN A 31 6.75 13.90 2.97
C ASN A 31 6.60 13.40 1.52
N THR A 32 6.79 12.10 1.27
CA THR A 32 6.74 11.53 -0.10
C THR A 32 5.38 11.73 -0.75
N GLN A 33 4.30 11.36 -0.04
CA GLN A 33 2.93 11.43 -0.56
C GLN A 33 2.47 12.88 -0.76
N VAL A 34 2.92 13.80 0.10
CA VAL A 34 2.61 15.23 -0.01
C VAL A 34 3.32 15.82 -1.22
N THR A 35 4.65 15.65 -1.30
CA THR A 35 5.44 16.19 -2.41
C THR A 35 5.09 15.54 -3.75
N GLY A 36 4.65 14.28 -3.75
CA GLY A 36 4.14 13.59 -4.93
C GLY A 36 2.72 13.98 -5.34
N GLY A 37 2.01 14.80 -4.54
CA GLY A 37 0.67 15.29 -4.85
C GLY A 37 -0.49 14.37 -4.46
N MET A 38 -0.21 13.17 -3.93
CA MET A 38 -1.24 12.18 -3.58
C MET A 38 -2.18 12.67 -2.47
N THR A 39 -1.64 13.40 -1.48
CA THR A 39 -2.43 13.96 -0.38
C THR A 39 -3.49 14.95 -0.86
N HIS A 40 -3.21 15.73 -1.91
CA HIS A 40 -4.19 16.65 -2.49
C HIS A 40 -5.39 15.88 -3.03
N LEU A 41 -5.16 14.79 -3.75
CA LEU A 41 -6.20 14.01 -4.43
C LEU A 41 -7.11 13.23 -3.49
N TRP A 42 -6.63 12.86 -2.30
CA TRP A 42 -7.46 12.21 -1.27
C TRP A 42 -8.43 13.14 -0.56
N ASN A 43 -8.37 14.45 -0.86
CA ASN A 43 -9.28 15.40 -0.25
C ASN A 43 -10.69 15.29 -0.84
N TYR A 44 -11.69 15.68 -0.03
CA TYR A 44 -13.04 15.91 -0.53
C TYR A 44 -13.14 17.32 -1.09
N GLU A 45 -13.92 17.50 -2.15
CA GLU A 45 -14.08 18.79 -2.84
C GLU A 45 -14.53 19.91 -1.88
N ALA A 46 -15.41 19.59 -0.92
CA ALA A 46 -15.93 20.53 0.05
C ALA A 46 -14.99 20.80 1.26
N THR A 47 -13.89 20.08 1.39
CA THR A 47 -12.99 20.20 2.55
C THR A 47 -11.83 21.15 2.24
N PRO A 48 -11.65 22.23 3.01
CA PRO A 48 -10.65 23.26 2.71
C PRO A 48 -9.20 22.79 2.93
N GLU A 49 -8.97 21.86 3.85
CA GLU A 49 -7.65 21.35 4.19
C GLU A 49 -7.55 19.86 3.84
N PRO A 50 -6.52 19.41 3.09
CA PRO A 50 -6.32 18.01 2.82
C PRO A 50 -6.15 17.20 4.11
N ALA A 51 -6.91 16.11 4.23
CA ALA A 51 -6.62 15.12 5.27
C ALA A 51 -5.26 14.47 4.97
N GLY A 52 -4.35 14.52 5.94
CA GLY A 52 -3.12 13.74 5.87
C GLY A 52 -3.40 12.24 5.93
N SER A 53 -2.41 11.43 5.56
CA SER A 53 -2.46 9.98 5.77
C SER A 53 -1.28 9.55 6.64
N MET A 54 -1.54 8.62 7.56
CA MET A 54 -0.50 7.90 8.29
C MET A 54 0.18 6.82 7.42
N SER A 55 -0.33 6.59 6.20
CA SER A 55 0.25 5.63 5.28
C SER A 55 1.65 6.06 4.86
N ILE A 56 2.60 5.14 4.99
CA ILE A 56 3.95 5.23 4.43
C ILE A 56 4.07 4.32 3.20
N PHE A 57 2.96 4.15 2.46
CA PHE A 57 2.92 3.34 1.24
C PHE A 57 4.10 3.61 0.28
N PRO A 58 4.54 4.86 0.03
CA PRO A 58 5.65 5.11 -0.89
C PRO A 58 6.97 4.50 -0.42
N ASP A 59 7.23 4.43 0.89
CA ASP A 59 8.43 3.78 1.44
C ASP A 59 8.43 2.29 1.12
N HIS A 60 7.29 1.63 1.36
CA HIS A 60 7.12 0.21 1.06
C HIS A 60 7.17 -0.07 -0.44
N PHE A 61 6.60 0.81 -1.27
CA PHE A 61 6.61 0.66 -2.72
C PHE A 61 8.02 0.87 -3.28
N ALA A 62 8.74 1.89 -2.83
CA ALA A 62 10.14 2.11 -3.20
C ALA A 62 11.05 0.93 -2.79
N GLY A 63 10.85 0.37 -1.59
CA GLY A 63 11.58 -0.82 -1.15
C GLY A 63 11.33 -2.03 -2.05
N ARG A 64 10.08 -2.27 -2.47
CA ARG A 64 9.72 -3.36 -3.41
C ARG A 64 10.31 -3.13 -4.80
N THR A 65 10.19 -1.91 -5.34
CA THR A 65 10.81 -1.55 -6.63
C THR A 65 12.33 -1.72 -6.56
N GLY A 66 12.96 -1.30 -5.46
CA GLY A 66 14.40 -1.48 -5.21
C GLY A 66 14.82 -2.94 -5.17
N ALA A 67 14.03 -3.82 -4.55
CA ALA A 67 14.30 -5.26 -4.57
C ALA A 67 14.18 -5.84 -5.99
N VAL A 68 13.17 -5.45 -6.76
CA VAL A 68 12.99 -5.88 -8.16
C VAL A 68 14.17 -5.41 -9.02
N THR A 69 14.64 -4.18 -8.86
CA THR A 69 15.76 -3.66 -9.66
C THR A 69 17.09 -4.30 -9.26
N ALA A 70 17.31 -4.59 -7.97
CA ALA A 70 18.46 -5.35 -7.51
C ALA A 70 18.46 -6.78 -8.08
N LEU A 71 17.32 -7.47 -8.07
CA LEU A 71 17.17 -8.80 -8.69
C LEU A 71 17.40 -8.75 -10.20
N ALA A 72 16.85 -7.75 -10.88
CA ALA A 72 17.11 -7.52 -12.31
C ALA A 72 18.61 -7.32 -12.57
N GLY A 73 19.36 -6.72 -11.63
CA GLY A 73 20.80 -6.60 -11.75
C GLY A 73 21.58 -7.87 -11.53
N VAL A 74 21.20 -8.67 -10.54
CA VAL A 74 21.79 -9.99 -10.34
C VAL A 74 21.54 -10.89 -11.56
N LEU A 75 20.34 -10.83 -12.14
CA LEU A 75 19.99 -11.56 -13.37
C LEU A 75 20.72 -11.01 -14.59
N GLY A 76 20.74 -9.68 -14.76
CA GLY A 76 21.44 -9.00 -15.84
C GLY A 76 22.91 -9.36 -15.88
N ARG A 77 23.56 -9.47 -14.71
CA ARG A 77 24.95 -9.94 -14.60
C ARG A 77 25.14 -11.35 -15.18
N ARG A 78 24.23 -12.27 -14.83
CA ARG A 78 24.27 -13.66 -15.31
C ARG A 78 24.04 -13.77 -16.82
N LEU A 79 23.24 -12.87 -17.40
CA LEU A 79 22.82 -12.93 -18.79
C LEU A 79 23.70 -12.12 -19.74
N HIS A 80 24.30 -11.02 -19.26
CA HIS A 80 24.91 -9.99 -20.12
C HIS A 80 26.35 -9.62 -19.71
N GLY A 81 26.91 -10.27 -18.69
CA GLY A 81 28.30 -10.11 -18.28
C GLY A 81 28.47 -9.69 -16.82
N ASP A 82 29.66 -9.86 -16.26
CA ASP A 82 29.83 -9.83 -14.80
C ASP A 82 29.77 -8.45 -14.13
N SER A 83 29.67 -7.36 -14.89
CA SER A 83 29.59 -5.99 -14.35
C SER A 83 28.26 -5.74 -13.66
N GLY A 84 28.31 -5.30 -12.40
CA GLY A 84 27.16 -4.78 -11.69
C GLY A 84 26.78 -3.38 -12.14
N PHE A 85 25.77 -2.81 -11.48
CA PHE A 85 25.33 -1.46 -11.72
C PHE A 85 24.70 -0.85 -10.48
N HIS A 86 24.53 0.47 -10.52
CA HIS A 86 23.85 1.24 -9.51
C HIS A 86 22.46 1.63 -10.01
N VAL A 87 21.43 1.31 -9.20
CA VAL A 87 20.07 1.79 -9.38
C VAL A 87 19.74 2.79 -8.30
N GLU A 88 19.18 3.90 -8.71
CA GLU A 88 18.57 4.88 -7.82
C GLU A 88 17.05 4.77 -7.90
N VAL A 89 16.40 4.76 -6.73
CA VAL A 89 14.94 4.80 -6.59
C VAL A 89 14.56 6.10 -5.90
N CYS A 90 14.03 7.05 -6.67
CA CYS A 90 13.43 8.28 -6.14
C CYS A 90 12.01 7.99 -5.63
N GLN A 91 11.78 8.18 -4.34
CA GLN A 91 10.51 7.81 -3.69
C GLN A 91 9.33 8.67 -4.18
N VAL A 92 9.54 9.98 -4.36
CA VAL A 92 8.48 10.87 -4.89
C VAL A 92 8.13 10.52 -6.34
N GLU A 93 9.10 10.16 -7.17
CA GLU A 93 8.83 9.69 -8.53
C GLU A 93 8.01 8.40 -8.54
N GLN A 94 8.18 7.52 -7.53
CA GLN A 94 7.31 6.34 -7.41
C GLN A 94 5.85 6.73 -7.14
N VAL A 95 5.61 7.77 -6.34
CA VAL A 95 4.25 8.30 -6.09
C VAL A 95 3.64 8.87 -7.37
N VAL A 96 4.42 9.66 -8.12
CA VAL A 96 3.96 10.21 -9.40
C VAL A 96 3.70 9.09 -10.42
N ASN A 97 4.52 8.03 -10.41
CA ASN A 97 4.37 6.90 -11.32
C ASN A 97 3.05 6.14 -11.13
N VAL A 98 2.59 5.96 -9.87
CA VAL A 98 1.30 5.31 -9.61
C VAL A 98 0.09 6.18 -10.00
N MET A 99 0.30 7.48 -10.26
CA MET A 99 -0.70 8.45 -10.72
C MET A 99 -0.38 8.98 -12.14
N ALA A 100 0.37 8.21 -12.94
CA ALA A 100 0.88 8.67 -14.22
C ALA A 100 -0.22 9.05 -15.22
N ASP A 101 -1.39 8.42 -15.14
CA ASP A 101 -2.56 8.75 -15.94
C ASP A 101 -3.12 10.14 -15.58
N LEU A 102 -3.13 10.49 -14.28
CA LEU A 102 -3.54 11.82 -13.83
C LEU A 102 -2.53 12.88 -14.26
N LEU A 103 -1.23 12.61 -14.15
CA LEU A 103 -0.20 13.51 -14.67
C LEU A 103 -0.38 13.76 -16.19
N ALA A 104 -0.66 12.71 -16.95
CA ALA A 104 -0.92 12.83 -18.38
C ALA A 104 -2.20 13.63 -18.66
N LYS A 105 -3.27 13.41 -17.89
CA LYS A 105 -4.53 14.16 -18.00
C LYS A 105 -4.32 15.66 -17.75
N GLU A 106 -3.64 16.01 -16.67
CA GLU A 106 -3.31 17.40 -16.32
C GLU A 106 -2.42 18.07 -17.39
N SER A 107 -1.50 17.32 -17.99
CA SER A 107 -0.66 17.83 -19.10
C SER A 107 -1.45 18.13 -20.37
N LEU A 108 -2.55 17.41 -20.63
CA LEU A 108 -3.40 17.61 -21.81
C LEU A 108 -4.45 18.71 -21.58
N GLU A 109 -4.99 18.77 -20.36
CA GLU A 109 -6.00 19.73 -19.95
C GLU A 109 -5.64 20.25 -18.54
N PRO A 110 -4.91 21.38 -18.46
CA PRO A 110 -4.54 21.96 -17.18
C PRO A 110 -5.75 22.29 -16.31
N GLY A 111 -5.71 21.90 -15.04
CA GLY A 111 -6.78 22.04 -14.05
C GLY A 111 -7.78 20.88 -14.05
N SER A 112 -7.64 19.89 -14.92
CA SER A 112 -8.60 18.77 -15.06
C SER A 112 -8.48 17.68 -13.99
N VAL A 113 -7.42 17.73 -13.18
CA VAL A 113 -7.23 16.85 -12.03
C VAL A 113 -7.50 17.62 -10.75
N GLN A 114 -8.64 17.32 -10.12
CA GLN A 114 -9.06 17.89 -8.86
C GLN A 114 -9.43 16.78 -7.86
N PRO A 115 -9.39 17.05 -6.54
CA PRO A 115 -9.84 16.11 -5.52
C PRO A 115 -11.35 15.88 -5.64
N ARG A 116 -11.79 14.64 -5.45
CA ARG A 116 -13.20 14.24 -5.61
C ARG A 116 -13.69 13.33 -4.48
N GLY A 117 -12.94 13.28 -3.38
CA GLY A 117 -13.19 12.31 -2.31
C GLY A 117 -13.21 10.88 -2.87
N ASN A 118 -14.29 10.15 -2.57
CA ASN A 118 -14.45 8.78 -3.04
C ASN A 118 -15.07 8.66 -4.44
N HIS A 119 -15.51 9.75 -5.08
CA HIS A 119 -16.30 9.68 -6.31
C HIS A 119 -15.44 9.35 -7.55
N SER A 120 -16.09 8.92 -8.64
CA SER A 120 -15.39 8.55 -9.87
C SER A 120 -16.18 8.87 -11.13
N ASP A 121 -15.51 9.35 -12.18
CA ASP A 121 -16.11 9.46 -13.53
C ASP A 121 -16.46 8.12 -14.15
N ARG A 122 -15.96 7.02 -13.57
CA ARG A 122 -16.11 5.67 -14.11
C ARG A 122 -17.43 5.02 -13.72
N GLY A 123 -18.22 5.62 -12.82
CA GLY A 123 -19.44 5.01 -12.32
C GLY A 123 -20.09 5.77 -11.17
N THR A 124 -21.41 5.57 -11.00
CA THR A 124 -22.22 6.11 -9.90
C THR A 124 -23.32 5.08 -9.55
N PRO A 125 -23.46 4.65 -8.29
CA PRO A 125 -22.67 5.05 -7.12
C PRO A 125 -21.22 4.59 -7.19
N TRP A 126 -20.34 5.30 -6.51
CA TRP A 126 -18.95 4.93 -6.29
C TRP A 126 -18.48 5.53 -4.97
N GLY A 127 -18.53 4.73 -3.90
CA GLY A 127 -18.21 5.27 -2.59
C GLY A 127 -18.34 4.29 -1.43
N LEU A 128 -18.12 4.83 -0.23
CA LEU A 128 -18.29 4.16 1.05
C LEU A 128 -19.63 4.57 1.66
N PHE A 129 -20.46 3.60 1.98
CA PHE A 129 -21.78 3.81 2.57
C PHE A 129 -21.82 3.20 3.97
N PRO A 130 -22.25 3.96 5.00
CA PRO A 130 -22.31 3.45 6.36
C PRO A 130 -23.41 2.40 6.50
N CYS A 131 -23.10 1.34 7.24
CA CYS A 131 -24.04 0.27 7.52
C CYS A 131 -24.70 0.45 8.90
N LYS A 132 -25.52 -0.52 9.28
CA LYS A 132 -26.30 -0.54 10.53
C LYS A 132 -25.46 -0.43 11.80
N ASP A 133 -24.28 -1.05 11.81
CA ASP A 133 -23.42 -1.11 12.99
C ASP A 133 -22.48 0.11 13.05
N ASP A 134 -22.07 0.50 14.26
CA ASP A 134 -21.13 1.60 14.46
C ASP A 134 -19.78 1.29 13.79
N ASP A 135 -19.15 2.33 13.25
CA ASP A 135 -17.88 2.25 12.53
C ASP A 135 -17.83 1.15 11.44
N SER A 136 -18.95 0.93 10.75
CA SER A 136 -19.07 -0.07 9.68
C SER A 136 -19.46 0.58 8.35
N TRP A 137 -18.71 0.27 7.29
CA TRP A 137 -18.96 0.76 5.94
C TRP A 137 -18.83 -0.35 4.91
N VAL A 138 -19.61 -0.23 3.85
CA VAL A 138 -19.52 -1.04 2.64
C VAL A 138 -19.10 -0.15 1.48
N VAL A 139 -18.11 -0.59 0.70
CA VAL A 139 -17.84 0.02 -0.60
C VAL A 139 -18.81 -0.54 -1.62
N ILE A 140 -19.44 0.32 -2.41
CA ILE A 140 -20.31 -0.08 -3.53
C ILE A 140 -19.92 0.76 -4.74
N CYS A 141 -19.68 0.10 -5.87
CA CYS A 141 -19.38 0.76 -7.13
C CYS A 141 -20.19 0.14 -8.28
N THR A 142 -20.89 0.96 -9.07
CA THR A 142 -21.51 0.52 -10.32
C THR A 142 -20.90 1.27 -11.50
N ARG A 143 -20.38 0.51 -12.47
CA ARG A 143 -19.62 1.01 -13.64
C ARG A 143 -20.44 0.93 -14.91
N THR A 144 -21.46 0.09 -14.91
CA THR A 144 -22.33 -0.14 -16.07
C THR A 144 -23.79 0.01 -15.68
N ASP A 145 -24.64 0.33 -16.66
CA ASP A 145 -26.09 0.41 -16.45
C ASP A 145 -26.71 -0.94 -16.05
N ALA A 146 -26.04 -2.05 -16.39
CA ALA A 146 -26.44 -3.38 -15.94
C ALA A 146 -26.17 -3.59 -14.45
N GLU A 147 -25.01 -3.13 -13.94
CA GLU A 147 -24.69 -3.17 -12.52
C GLU A 147 -25.61 -2.25 -11.72
N TRP A 148 -25.95 -1.06 -12.25
CA TRP A 148 -26.95 -0.19 -11.63
C TRP A 148 -28.31 -0.87 -11.49
N ARG A 149 -28.84 -1.46 -12.58
CA ARG A 149 -30.12 -2.17 -12.53
C ARG A 149 -30.09 -3.35 -11.57
N ALA A 150 -29.00 -4.12 -11.56
CA ALA A 150 -28.82 -5.21 -10.62
C ALA A 150 -28.78 -4.72 -9.16
N PHE A 151 -28.15 -3.57 -8.91
CA PHE A 151 -28.12 -2.96 -7.58
C PHE A 151 -29.49 -2.40 -7.16
N ALA A 152 -30.24 -1.80 -8.08
CA ALA A 152 -31.62 -1.40 -7.82
C ALA A 152 -32.49 -2.61 -7.40
N GLU A 153 -32.32 -3.77 -8.04
CA GLU A 153 -32.99 -5.01 -7.63
C GLU A 153 -32.54 -5.51 -6.24
N VAL A 154 -31.26 -5.34 -5.88
CA VAL A 154 -30.75 -5.64 -4.52
C VAL A 154 -31.46 -4.77 -3.48
N MET A 155 -31.71 -3.49 -3.79
CA MET A 155 -32.45 -2.57 -2.93
C MET A 155 -33.97 -2.80 -2.93
N GLY A 156 -34.47 -3.83 -3.63
CA GLY A 156 -35.90 -4.13 -3.72
C GLY A 156 -36.65 -3.32 -4.80
N SER A 157 -35.92 -2.84 -5.81
CA SER A 157 -36.45 -2.06 -6.95
C SER A 157 -37.26 -0.84 -6.52
N PRO A 158 -36.70 0.07 -5.69
CA PRO A 158 -37.42 1.25 -5.25
C PRO A 158 -37.73 2.18 -6.44
N ASP A 159 -38.90 2.80 -6.44
CA ASP A 159 -39.41 3.60 -7.57
C ASP A 159 -38.39 4.66 -8.06
N TRP A 160 -37.67 5.29 -7.13
CA TRP A 160 -36.67 6.32 -7.44
C TRP A 160 -35.47 5.77 -8.24
N ALA A 161 -35.12 4.48 -8.09
CA ALA A 161 -33.97 3.87 -8.76
C ALA A 161 -34.32 3.33 -10.15
N MET A 162 -35.61 3.17 -10.44
CA MET A 162 -36.14 2.54 -11.64
C MET A 162 -36.57 3.55 -12.72
N THR A 163 -36.24 4.83 -12.56
CA THR A 163 -36.64 5.88 -13.52
C THR A 163 -35.78 5.85 -14.79
N ASP A 164 -36.35 6.33 -15.91
CA ASP A 164 -35.63 6.41 -17.19
C ASP A 164 -34.42 7.35 -17.11
N GLU A 165 -34.46 8.38 -16.25
CA GLU A 165 -33.33 9.29 -16.05
C GLU A 165 -32.13 8.59 -15.43
N LEU A 166 -32.33 7.61 -14.54
CA LEU A 166 -31.23 6.88 -13.87
C LEU A 166 -30.78 5.64 -14.65
N ALA A 167 -31.46 5.31 -15.75
CA ALA A 167 -31.12 4.16 -16.59
C ALA A 167 -29.70 4.27 -17.20
N ALA A 168 -29.21 5.49 -17.42
CA ALA A 168 -27.88 5.77 -17.98
C ALA A 168 -26.97 6.50 -16.98
N LEU A 169 -25.66 6.25 -17.07
CA LEU A 169 -24.66 6.85 -16.16
C LEU A 169 -24.76 8.37 -16.05
N ALA A 170 -24.97 9.08 -17.17
CA ALA A 170 -25.02 10.54 -17.17
C ALA A 170 -26.11 11.09 -16.25
N GLY A 171 -27.28 10.45 -16.19
CA GLY A 171 -28.35 10.87 -15.29
C GLY A 171 -28.07 10.51 -13.83
N ARG A 172 -27.35 9.41 -13.57
CA ARG A 172 -26.87 9.07 -12.23
C ARG A 172 -25.84 10.08 -11.73
N GLN A 173 -24.86 10.45 -12.55
CA GLN A 173 -23.86 11.46 -12.20
C GLN A 173 -24.48 12.83 -11.93
N ALA A 174 -25.49 13.23 -12.70
CA ALA A 174 -26.21 14.49 -12.48
C ALA A 174 -26.96 14.54 -11.14
N ARG A 175 -27.21 13.39 -10.51
CA ARG A 175 -27.94 13.24 -9.23
C ARG A 175 -27.12 12.48 -8.18
N GLU A 176 -25.79 12.45 -8.31
CA GLU A 176 -24.88 11.62 -7.50
C GLU A 176 -25.13 11.80 -5.99
N GLY A 177 -25.13 13.03 -5.49
CA GLY A 177 -25.35 13.29 -4.06
C GLY A 177 -26.74 12.88 -3.54
N GLU A 178 -27.78 12.92 -4.39
CA GLU A 178 -29.12 12.43 -4.01
C GLU A 178 -29.14 10.90 -3.95
N ILE A 179 -28.56 10.24 -4.96
CA ILE A 179 -28.45 8.79 -5.05
C ILE A 179 -27.65 8.25 -3.85
N ASP A 180 -26.54 8.88 -3.53
CA ASP A 180 -25.69 8.46 -2.41
C ASP A 180 -26.44 8.56 -1.07
N ALA A 181 -27.21 9.63 -0.85
CA ALA A 181 -28.04 9.77 0.35
C ALA A 181 -29.14 8.68 0.45
N LEU A 182 -29.75 8.30 -0.68
CA LEU A 182 -30.76 7.23 -0.73
C LEU A 182 -30.14 5.86 -0.48
N ILE A 183 -28.95 5.60 -1.03
CA ILE A 183 -28.20 4.37 -0.79
C ILE A 183 -27.72 4.30 0.66
N GLU A 184 -27.24 5.41 1.23
CA GLU A 184 -26.90 5.51 2.64
C GLU A 184 -28.11 5.16 3.53
N ALA A 185 -29.28 5.73 3.24
CA ALA A 185 -30.50 5.43 3.98
C ALA A 185 -30.89 3.94 3.91
N TRP A 186 -30.62 3.27 2.79
CA TRP A 186 -30.84 1.83 2.64
C TRP A 186 -29.77 1.00 3.38
N THR A 187 -28.48 1.27 3.15
CA THR A 187 -27.36 0.53 3.74
C THR A 187 -27.33 0.59 5.27
N ARG A 188 -27.76 1.71 5.88
CA ARG A 188 -27.90 1.85 7.35
C ARG A 188 -28.92 0.90 7.98
N GLN A 189 -29.75 0.23 7.19
CA GLN A 189 -30.72 -0.76 7.68
C GLN A 189 -30.13 -2.18 7.72
N HIS A 190 -28.94 -2.37 7.14
CA HIS A 190 -28.32 -3.67 6.93
C HIS A 190 -26.89 -3.71 7.51
N THR A 191 -26.48 -4.89 7.95
CA THR A 191 -25.08 -5.16 8.29
C THR A 191 -24.23 -5.18 7.03
N VAL A 192 -22.91 -4.95 7.16
CA VAL A 192 -21.97 -5.02 6.02
C VAL A 192 -22.05 -6.37 5.30
N ALA A 193 -22.16 -7.47 6.06
CA ALA A 193 -22.24 -8.82 5.50
C ALA A 193 -23.50 -9.02 4.66
N GLU A 194 -24.67 -8.56 5.13
CA GLU A 194 -25.93 -8.66 4.39
C GLU A 194 -25.87 -7.88 3.06
N VAL A 195 -25.31 -6.66 3.07
CA VAL A 195 -25.16 -5.87 1.84
C VAL A 195 -24.20 -6.53 0.87
N VAL A 196 -23.02 -6.95 1.34
CA VAL A 196 -22.00 -7.58 0.50
C VAL A 196 -22.54 -8.88 -0.11
N GLU A 197 -23.18 -9.74 0.69
CA GLU A 197 -23.76 -11.00 0.19
C GLU A 197 -24.83 -10.74 -0.88
N ALA A 198 -25.76 -9.82 -0.63
CA ALA A 198 -26.82 -9.48 -1.57
C ALA A 198 -26.28 -8.89 -2.89
N CYS A 199 -25.30 -7.98 -2.80
CA CYS A 199 -24.62 -7.40 -3.96
C CYS A 199 -23.88 -8.45 -4.79
N LEU A 200 -23.05 -9.28 -4.13
CA LEU A 200 -22.26 -10.30 -4.82
C LEU A 200 -23.14 -11.38 -5.48
N ALA A 201 -24.27 -11.74 -4.85
CA ALA A 201 -25.26 -12.66 -5.44
C ALA A 201 -25.83 -12.15 -6.78
N ARG A 202 -25.83 -10.83 -6.99
CA ARG A 202 -26.25 -10.16 -8.24
C ARG A 202 -25.08 -9.63 -9.07
N ARG A 203 -23.84 -9.99 -8.73
CA ARG A 203 -22.60 -9.52 -9.39
C ARG A 203 -22.42 -8.00 -9.36
N VAL A 204 -22.99 -7.33 -8.36
CA VAL A 204 -22.71 -5.93 -8.07
C VAL A 204 -21.39 -5.85 -7.30
N PRO A 205 -20.38 -5.08 -7.75
CA PRO A 205 -19.14 -4.89 -7.00
C PRO A 205 -19.41 -4.23 -5.65
N ALA A 206 -19.17 -4.97 -4.58
CA ALA A 206 -19.25 -4.48 -3.21
C ALA A 206 -18.24 -5.20 -2.31
N GLY A 207 -17.85 -4.56 -1.21
CA GLY A 207 -16.94 -5.16 -0.23
C GLY A 207 -16.95 -4.44 1.12
N PRO A 208 -16.50 -5.10 2.19
CA PRO A 208 -16.35 -4.46 3.49
C PRO A 208 -15.20 -3.43 3.48
N MET A 209 -15.37 -2.33 4.20
CA MET A 209 -14.23 -1.49 4.62
C MET A 209 -13.71 -2.00 5.96
N HIS A 210 -12.49 -2.55 5.97
CA HIS A 210 -11.87 -3.03 7.20
C HIS A 210 -11.04 -1.93 7.88
N ASN A 211 -11.17 -1.85 9.20
CA ASN A 211 -10.16 -1.25 10.08
C ASN A 211 -9.18 -2.34 10.58
N SER A 212 -8.17 -1.96 11.37
CA SER A 212 -7.13 -2.88 11.85
C SER A 212 -7.69 -4.05 12.69
N ALA A 213 -8.73 -3.82 13.48
CA ALA A 213 -9.38 -4.88 14.26
C ALA A 213 -10.10 -5.89 13.33
N GLY A 214 -10.78 -5.37 12.30
CA GLY A 214 -11.38 -6.18 11.25
C GLY A 214 -10.35 -7.03 10.50
N GLN A 215 -9.21 -6.44 10.12
CA GLN A 215 -8.12 -7.15 9.46
C GLN A 215 -7.54 -8.27 10.33
N TYR A 216 -7.28 -7.99 11.61
CA TYR A 216 -6.73 -8.99 12.54
C TYR A 216 -7.67 -10.19 12.75
N GLY A 217 -8.98 -9.92 12.79
CA GLY A 217 -10.01 -10.95 12.97
C GLY A 217 -10.41 -11.71 11.72
N ASP A 218 -9.99 -11.26 10.53
CA ASP A 218 -10.60 -11.69 9.27
C ASP A 218 -10.33 -13.18 8.93
N PRO A 219 -11.37 -14.00 8.71
CA PRO A 219 -11.21 -15.41 8.38
C PRO A 219 -10.53 -15.63 7.02
N HIS A 220 -10.66 -14.70 6.07
CA HIS A 220 -10.00 -14.75 4.77
C HIS A 220 -8.48 -14.64 4.91
N TYR A 221 -7.98 -13.67 5.68
CA TYR A 221 -6.53 -13.52 5.89
C TYR A 221 -5.93 -14.73 6.62
N ARG A 222 -6.65 -15.30 7.59
CA ARG A 222 -6.24 -16.55 8.25
C ARG A 222 -6.25 -17.75 7.29
N ALA A 223 -7.32 -17.93 6.53
CA ALA A 223 -7.43 -19.04 5.57
C ALA A 223 -6.36 -18.99 4.47
N ARG A 224 -5.87 -17.79 4.15
CA ARG A 224 -4.74 -17.57 3.24
C ARG A 224 -3.37 -17.71 3.89
N GLY A 225 -3.28 -17.90 5.21
CA GLY A 225 -2.01 -17.92 5.93
C GLY A 225 -1.25 -16.59 5.85
N PHE A 226 -1.98 -15.48 5.68
CA PHE A 226 -1.40 -14.14 5.58
C PHE A 226 -1.08 -13.57 6.96
N ILE A 227 -1.74 -14.00 8.02
CA ILE A 227 -1.43 -13.57 9.39
C ILE A 227 -0.32 -14.47 9.94
N VAL A 228 0.78 -13.86 10.39
CA VAL A 228 1.92 -14.55 10.97
C VAL A 228 2.01 -14.21 12.45
N GLU A 229 2.07 -15.23 13.30
CA GLU A 229 2.27 -15.07 14.74
C GLU A 229 3.67 -15.55 15.10
N LEU A 230 4.42 -14.73 15.83
CA LEU A 230 5.76 -15.08 16.31
C LEU A 230 6.01 -14.47 17.68
N ASP A 231 6.90 -15.09 18.44
CA ASP A 231 7.42 -14.54 19.69
C ASP A 231 8.65 -13.67 19.38
N GLN A 232 8.57 -12.37 19.65
CA GLN A 232 9.66 -11.41 19.42
C GLN A 232 10.32 -11.05 20.75
N PRO A 233 11.50 -11.59 21.08
CA PRO A 233 12.22 -11.14 22.26
C PRO A 233 12.65 -9.66 22.13
N PRO A 234 12.64 -8.89 23.23
CA PRO A 234 12.10 -9.21 24.56
C PRO A 234 10.60 -8.88 24.72
N ILE A 235 9.91 -8.52 23.64
CA ILE A 235 8.54 -8.01 23.60
C ILE A 235 7.50 -9.11 23.89
N GLY A 236 7.72 -10.33 23.38
CA GLY A 236 6.82 -11.47 23.48
C GLY A 236 6.01 -11.72 22.20
N GLY A 237 4.87 -12.39 22.33
CA GLY A 237 4.00 -12.74 21.21
C GLY A 237 3.48 -11.54 20.44
N MET A 238 3.68 -11.55 19.12
CA MET A 238 3.29 -10.50 18.19
C MET A 238 2.67 -11.10 16.93
N THR A 239 1.85 -10.30 16.26
CA THR A 239 1.23 -10.65 14.99
C THR A 239 1.69 -9.68 13.90
N PHE A 240 2.09 -10.23 12.76
CA PHE A 240 2.57 -9.52 11.59
C PHE A 240 1.82 -9.95 10.35
N GLU A 241 1.93 -9.14 9.30
CA GLU A 241 1.59 -9.56 7.95
C GLU A 241 2.63 -10.55 7.40
N GLY A 242 2.14 -11.53 6.66
CA GLY A 242 2.92 -12.48 5.92
C GLY A 242 3.18 -12.01 4.49
N PRO A 243 3.79 -12.85 3.64
CA PRO A 243 4.02 -12.51 2.25
C PRO A 243 2.69 -12.37 1.50
N GLY A 244 2.54 -11.30 0.72
CA GLY A 244 1.37 -11.06 -0.13
C GLY A 244 1.31 -11.92 -1.41
N PHE A 245 2.01 -13.06 -1.44
CA PHE A 245 2.08 -13.96 -2.59
C PHE A 245 2.13 -15.42 -2.14
N HIS A 246 1.69 -16.32 -3.03
CA HIS A 246 1.95 -17.75 -2.93
C HIS A 246 2.61 -18.22 -4.21
N ALA A 247 3.56 -19.13 -4.08
CA ALA A 247 4.29 -19.68 -5.21
C ALA A 247 4.49 -21.17 -5.02
N THR A 248 4.30 -21.94 -6.09
CA THR A 248 4.46 -23.40 -6.07
C THR A 248 5.92 -23.85 -6.10
N GLY A 249 6.83 -22.97 -6.53
CA GLY A 249 8.25 -23.28 -6.73
C GLY A 249 9.22 -22.35 -6.00
N MET A 250 8.72 -21.47 -5.12
CA MET A 250 9.55 -20.61 -4.27
C MET A 250 9.41 -21.10 -2.83
N PRO A 251 10.52 -21.25 -2.08
CA PRO A 251 10.46 -21.56 -0.67
C PRO A 251 9.56 -20.57 0.09
N VAL A 252 8.92 -21.06 1.15
CA VAL A 252 8.19 -20.19 2.08
C VAL A 252 9.20 -19.20 2.68
N ALA A 253 8.78 -17.94 2.80
CA ALA A 253 9.61 -16.92 3.43
C ALA A 253 9.94 -17.34 4.88
N ASP A 254 11.23 -17.33 5.22
CA ASP A 254 11.69 -17.57 6.59
C ASP A 254 11.44 -16.32 7.43
N ILE A 255 10.25 -16.25 8.04
CA ILE A 255 9.87 -15.16 8.93
C ILE A 255 10.23 -15.57 10.35
N ARG A 256 11.24 -14.88 10.89
CA ARG A 256 11.83 -15.11 12.21
C ARG A 256 11.90 -13.81 13.00
N PRO A 257 12.10 -13.86 14.33
CA PRO A 257 12.23 -12.66 15.15
C PRO A 257 13.34 -11.73 14.62
N ALA A 258 13.10 -10.42 14.67
CA ALA A 258 14.10 -9.42 14.37
C ALA A 258 15.28 -9.55 15.36
N PRO A 259 16.53 -9.45 14.88
CA PRO A 259 17.70 -9.57 15.74
C PRO A 259 17.83 -8.38 16.68
N GLY A 260 18.41 -8.62 17.86
CA GLY A 260 18.90 -7.56 18.73
C GLY A 260 20.01 -6.74 18.07
N LEU A 261 20.24 -5.53 18.57
CA LEU A 261 21.31 -4.66 18.09
C LEU A 261 22.67 -5.30 18.36
N GLY A 262 23.37 -5.75 17.32
CA GLY A 262 24.68 -6.41 17.44
C GLY A 262 24.62 -7.94 17.61
N ALA A 263 23.44 -8.57 17.46
CA ALA A 263 23.23 -10.01 17.66
C ALA A 263 24.13 -10.91 16.79
N HIS A 264 24.54 -10.43 15.61
CA HIS A 264 25.36 -11.21 14.67
C HIS A 264 26.77 -10.65 14.49
N THR A 265 27.21 -9.71 15.33
CA THR A 265 28.49 -9.00 15.12
C THR A 265 29.68 -9.96 15.08
N ARG A 266 29.80 -10.88 16.04
CA ARG A 266 30.91 -11.86 16.05
C ARG A 266 30.84 -12.82 14.86
N ASP A 267 29.65 -13.33 14.56
CA ASP A 267 29.45 -14.27 13.45
C ASP A 267 29.88 -13.65 12.11
N VAL A 268 29.46 -12.40 11.84
CA VAL A 268 29.84 -11.67 10.64
C VAL A 268 31.34 -11.36 10.60
N CYS A 269 31.96 -10.95 11.73
CA CYS A 269 33.40 -10.73 11.77
C CYS A 269 34.21 -12.02 11.52
N ALA A 270 33.76 -13.14 12.07
CA ALA A 270 34.39 -14.44 11.84
C ALA A 270 34.24 -14.88 10.37
N GLU A 271 33.09 -14.65 9.73
CA GLU A 271 32.89 -14.88 8.28
C GLU A 271 33.84 -14.04 7.41
N LEU A 272 34.21 -12.84 7.89
CA LEU A 272 35.18 -11.96 7.25
C LEU A 272 36.64 -12.35 7.54
N GLY A 273 36.88 -13.39 8.36
CA GLY A 273 38.20 -13.93 8.64
C GLY A 273 38.96 -13.24 9.78
N LEU A 274 38.29 -12.43 10.60
CA LEU A 274 38.90 -11.80 11.77
C LEU A 274 39.02 -12.84 12.91
N ASP A 275 40.12 -12.79 13.65
CA ASP A 275 40.29 -13.59 14.85
C ASP A 275 39.66 -12.93 16.10
N ASP A 276 39.55 -13.68 17.20
CA ASP A 276 38.94 -13.19 18.43
C ASP A 276 39.64 -11.94 19.00
N ALA A 277 40.96 -11.82 18.83
CA ALA A 277 41.73 -10.69 19.36
C ALA A 277 41.48 -9.42 18.54
N GLU A 278 41.36 -9.55 17.21
CA GLU A 278 40.96 -8.45 16.32
C GLU A 278 39.53 -7.99 16.63
N ILE A 279 38.60 -8.93 16.81
CA ILE A 279 37.21 -8.63 17.17
C ILE A 279 37.14 -7.90 18.51
N ASP A 280 37.84 -8.40 19.53
CA ASP A 280 37.87 -7.79 20.86
C ASP A 280 38.49 -6.38 20.83
N SER A 281 39.52 -6.17 19.99
CA SER A 281 40.09 -4.83 19.78
C SER A 281 39.08 -3.86 19.16
N LEU A 282 38.31 -4.31 18.15
CA LEU A 282 37.27 -3.48 17.52
C LEU A 282 36.14 -3.13 18.51
N LEU A 283 35.70 -4.11 19.31
CA LEU A 283 34.75 -3.90 20.39
C LEU A 283 35.27 -2.88 21.42
N ALA A 284 36.51 -3.03 21.89
CA ALA A 284 37.11 -2.12 22.86
C ALA A 284 37.23 -0.68 22.33
N SER A 285 37.41 -0.51 21.02
CA SER A 285 37.44 0.81 20.38
C SER A 285 36.07 1.45 20.13
N GLY A 286 34.97 0.70 20.28
CA GLY A 286 33.63 1.14 19.91
C GLY A 286 33.35 1.16 18.41
N ALA A 287 34.17 0.47 17.59
CA ALA A 287 33.95 0.37 16.15
C ALA A 287 32.81 -0.59 15.79
N ILE A 288 32.56 -1.59 16.65
CA ILE A 288 31.47 -2.56 16.56
C ILE A 288 30.86 -2.79 17.96
N GLU A 289 29.66 -3.35 18.03
CA GLU A 289 28.91 -3.58 19.28
C GLU A 289 28.35 -5.02 19.35
N LEU A 290 28.12 -5.56 20.55
CA LEU A 290 27.45 -6.85 20.76
C LEU A 290 25.99 -6.65 21.17
N ASP A 291 25.22 -7.74 21.10
CA ASP A 291 23.82 -7.74 21.52
C ASP A 291 23.62 -7.17 22.93
N VAL A 292 22.86 -6.08 23.01
CA VAL A 292 22.47 -5.44 24.27
C VAL A 292 21.64 -6.40 25.14
N ALA A 293 20.92 -7.37 24.54
CA ALA A 293 20.15 -8.36 25.26
C ALA A 293 20.99 -9.49 25.89
N SER A 294 22.28 -9.61 25.54
CA SER A 294 23.20 -10.59 26.13
C SER A 294 23.85 -10.13 27.44
N GLY A 295 23.51 -8.92 27.90
CA GLY A 295 23.96 -8.35 29.17
C GLY A 295 22.96 -8.52 30.31
N ALA A 296 22.90 -9.72 30.91
CA ALA A 296 22.41 -9.96 32.26
C ALA A 296 23.33 -10.94 32.99
#